data_AF-M2U960-F1
#
_entry.id   AF-M2U960-F1
#
_cell.length_a   1.000
_cell.length_b   1.000
_cell.length_c   1.000
_cell.angle_alpha   90.00
_cell.angle_beta   90.00
_cell.angle_gamma   90.00
#
_symmetry.space_group_name_H-M   'P 1'
#
loop_
_entity.id
_entity.type
_entity.pdbx_description
1 polymer ?
#
loop_
_entity_poly.entity_id
_entity_poly.type
_entity_poly.pdbx_seq_one_letter_code
_entity_poly.pdbx_strand_id
1 'polypeptide(L)'
;MTAEERRQRRLQWAREALDHDFRDPTLLDQALTHSSGKRSKAHSYERLEFLGDRVLNLAMAAHLFTHFGESEGDMNRRISVLVNKESCAAVARELGVSRHVIMEEAARQAGVHKSVNLLGDVCEALIGALYLEGGFEEAQQFVMRAWESQLASGAEPPRNPKNALQEWAQQRQLPIPQYQIVGRDGPPHAPRFTVEVHLPGRTPCAGEGSSKQEAEKAAATQMLEQENAK
;
A
#
# COMPACT_ATOMS: atom_id res chain seq x y z
N MET A 1 -37.84 -4.95 -3.21
CA MET A 1 -37.07 -3.71 -3.07
C MET A 1 -36.89 -3.08 -4.44
N THR A 2 -37.45 -1.88 -4.66
CA THR A 2 -37.41 -1.14 -5.92
C THR A 2 -35.98 -0.66 -6.24
N ALA A 3 -35.75 -0.20 -7.47
CA ALA A 3 -34.45 0.36 -7.86
C ALA A 3 -34.10 1.62 -7.04
N GLU A 4 -35.12 2.42 -6.71
CA GLU A 4 -34.97 3.63 -5.90
C GLU A 4 -34.60 3.28 -4.45
N GLU A 5 -35.29 2.32 -3.82
CA GLU A 5 -34.95 1.87 -2.46
C GLU A 5 -33.52 1.32 -2.37
N ARG A 6 -33.04 0.63 -3.43
CA ARG A 6 -31.65 0.15 -3.51
C ARG A 6 -30.65 1.31 -3.58
N ARG A 7 -30.96 2.37 -4.34
CA ARG A 7 -30.13 3.56 -4.44
C ARG A 7 -30.08 4.31 -3.11
N GLN A 8 -31.22 4.53 -2.46
CA GLN A 8 -31.28 5.17 -1.15
C GLN A 8 -30.46 4.41 -0.09
N ARG A 9 -30.48 3.08 -0.11
CA ARG A 9 -29.60 2.27 0.77
C ARG A 9 -28.11 2.45 0.48
N ARG A 10 -27.71 2.64 -0.77
CA ARG A 10 -26.31 2.92 -1.12
C ARG A 10 -25.88 4.30 -0.68
N LEU A 11 -26.73 5.31 -0.86
CA LEU A 11 -26.47 6.67 -0.37
C LEU A 11 -26.33 6.69 1.15
N GLN A 12 -27.24 6.02 1.87
CA GLN A 12 -27.14 5.91 3.32
C GLN A 12 -25.83 5.21 3.76
N TRP A 13 -25.47 4.10 3.10
CA TRP A 13 -24.20 3.44 3.37
C TRP A 13 -22.99 4.32 3.08
N ALA A 14 -22.99 5.08 1.98
CA ALA A 14 -21.90 5.98 1.65
C ALA A 14 -21.71 7.06 2.72
N ARG A 15 -22.81 7.64 3.23
CA ARG A 15 -22.76 8.61 4.34
C ARG A 15 -22.13 8.01 5.59
N GLU A 16 -22.44 6.76 5.92
CA GLU A 16 -21.96 6.11 7.14
C GLU A 16 -20.53 5.58 7.00
N ALA A 17 -20.21 4.93 5.88
CA ALA A 17 -18.96 4.21 5.70
C ALA A 17 -17.86 5.08 5.06
N LEU A 18 -18.23 6.03 4.19
CA LEU A 18 -17.29 6.93 3.52
C LEU A 18 -17.24 8.30 4.18
N ASP A 19 -18.18 8.60 5.08
CA ASP A 19 -18.39 9.92 5.70
C ASP A 19 -18.62 11.00 4.62
N HIS A 20 -19.44 10.67 3.61
CA HIS A 20 -19.67 11.52 2.46
C HIS A 20 -21.12 11.46 1.95
N ASP A 21 -21.72 12.62 1.67
CA ASP A 21 -23.05 12.75 1.08
C ASP A 21 -22.94 13.16 -0.40
N PHE A 22 -23.05 12.17 -1.30
CA PHE A 22 -22.96 12.39 -2.74
C PHE A 22 -24.08 13.33 -3.23
N ARG A 23 -23.69 14.45 -3.86
CA ARG A 23 -24.60 15.38 -4.53
C ARG A 23 -25.10 14.79 -5.84
N ASP A 24 -24.24 14.05 -6.53
CA ASP A 24 -24.60 13.25 -7.70
C ASP A 24 -24.60 11.74 -7.35
N PRO A 25 -25.78 11.15 -7.07
CA PRO A 25 -25.91 9.71 -6.81
C PRO A 25 -25.46 8.82 -7.97
N THR A 26 -25.36 9.35 -9.19
CA THR A 26 -24.93 8.56 -10.35
C THR A 26 -23.45 8.25 -10.30
N LEU A 27 -22.65 9.09 -9.64
CA LEU A 27 -21.22 8.87 -9.45
C LEU A 27 -20.94 7.69 -8.51
N LEU A 28 -21.68 7.63 -7.39
CA LEU A 28 -21.66 6.50 -6.48
C LEU A 28 -22.14 5.21 -7.16
N ASP A 29 -23.23 5.28 -7.92
CA ASP A 29 -23.72 4.13 -8.68
C ASP A 29 -22.67 3.66 -9.70
N GLN A 30 -21.98 4.57 -10.37
CA GLN A 30 -20.90 4.23 -11.32
C GLN A 30 -19.74 3.53 -10.61
N ALA A 31 -19.25 4.07 -9.50
CA ALA A 31 -18.17 3.47 -8.71
C ALA A 31 -18.51 2.05 -8.23
N LEU A 32 -19.80 1.78 -7.98
CA LEU A 32 -20.29 0.48 -7.54
C LEU A 32 -20.74 -0.43 -8.69
N THR A 33 -20.67 -0.02 -9.96
CA THR A 33 -21.16 -0.82 -11.09
C THR A 33 -20.04 -1.64 -11.73
N HIS A 34 -20.15 -2.96 -11.62
CA HIS A 34 -19.25 -3.90 -12.27
C HIS A 34 -19.41 -3.88 -13.80
N SER A 35 -18.29 -4.10 -14.52
CA SER A 35 -18.24 -4.08 -15.99
C SER A 35 -19.11 -5.14 -16.68
N SER A 36 -19.53 -6.19 -15.96
CA SER A 36 -20.50 -7.17 -16.48
C SER A 36 -21.95 -6.66 -16.49
N GLY A 37 -22.25 -5.49 -15.94
CA GLY A 37 -23.61 -4.95 -15.91
C GLY A 37 -24.13 -4.63 -17.31
N LYS A 38 -25.45 -4.67 -17.51
CA LYS A 38 -26.13 -4.32 -18.78
C LYS A 38 -25.91 -2.86 -19.25
N ARG A 39 -25.30 -2.00 -18.43
CA ARG A 39 -24.95 -0.62 -18.79
C ARG A 39 -23.58 -0.61 -19.46
N SER A 40 -23.36 0.29 -20.42
CA SER A 40 -22.11 0.34 -21.20
C SER A 40 -20.86 0.41 -20.29
N LYS A 41 -19.70 -0.04 -20.79
CA LYS A 41 -18.39 0.12 -20.10
C LYS A 41 -18.10 1.58 -19.69
N ALA A 42 -18.73 2.57 -20.34
CA ALA A 42 -18.58 3.97 -19.97
C ALA A 42 -19.23 4.32 -18.61
N HIS A 43 -20.08 3.43 -18.07
CA HIS A 43 -20.79 3.58 -16.79
C HIS A 43 -20.37 2.52 -15.76
N SER A 44 -19.27 1.80 -16.00
CA SER A 44 -18.64 0.93 -14.99
C SER A 44 -17.67 1.74 -14.11
N TYR A 45 -17.18 1.09 -13.07
CA TYR A 45 -16.16 1.64 -12.19
C TYR A 45 -14.81 1.89 -12.87
N GLU A 46 -14.50 1.28 -14.01
CA GLU A 46 -13.14 1.18 -14.58
C GLU A 46 -12.45 2.54 -14.79
N ARG A 47 -13.20 3.57 -15.20
CA ARG A 47 -12.64 4.93 -15.36
C ARG A 47 -12.38 5.63 -14.03
N LEU A 48 -13.22 5.36 -13.03
CA LEU A 48 -13.06 5.90 -11.69
C LEU A 48 -11.93 5.17 -10.95
N GLU A 49 -11.80 3.86 -11.14
CA GLU A 49 -10.67 3.04 -10.66
C GLU A 49 -9.36 3.64 -11.14
N PHE A 50 -9.22 3.85 -12.45
CA PHE A 50 -8.03 4.48 -13.02
C PHE A 50 -7.69 5.80 -12.33
N LEU A 51 -8.67 6.69 -12.12
CA LEU A 51 -8.45 7.97 -11.47
C LEU A 51 -8.08 7.80 -9.98
N GLY A 52 -8.85 6.97 -9.29
CA GLY A 52 -8.74 6.73 -7.86
C GLY A 52 -7.44 6.09 -7.45
N ASP A 53 -6.87 5.18 -8.25
CA ASP A 53 -5.53 4.64 -8.03
C ASP A 53 -4.47 5.76 -7.95
N ARG A 54 -4.51 6.75 -8.85
CA ARG A 54 -3.55 7.87 -8.81
C ARG A 54 -3.78 8.78 -7.61
N VAL A 55 -5.04 9.00 -7.25
CA VAL A 55 -5.40 9.79 -6.06
C VAL A 55 -4.92 9.09 -4.79
N LEU A 56 -5.14 7.78 -4.67
CA LEU A 56 -4.67 6.95 -3.56
C LEU A 56 -3.14 7.01 -3.45
N ASN A 57 -2.43 6.79 -4.56
CA ASN A 57 -0.97 6.86 -4.59
C ASN A 57 -0.46 8.24 -4.16
N LEU A 58 -1.06 9.33 -4.65
CA LEU A 58 -0.66 10.68 -4.26
C LEU A 58 -0.94 10.96 -2.78
N ALA A 59 -2.13 10.59 -2.29
CA ALA A 59 -2.50 10.75 -0.88
C ALA A 59 -1.54 10.00 0.05
N MET A 60 -1.21 8.75 -0.30
CA MET A 60 -0.29 7.92 0.47
C MET A 60 1.14 8.44 0.38
N ALA A 61 1.64 8.78 -0.81
CA ALA A 61 2.98 9.35 -0.98
C ALA A 61 3.15 10.66 -0.21
N ALA A 62 2.16 11.55 -0.26
CA ALA A 62 2.17 12.81 0.50
C ALA A 62 2.19 12.55 2.01
N HIS A 63 1.41 11.58 2.51
CA HIS A 63 1.43 11.19 3.92
C HIS A 63 2.80 10.64 4.33
N LEU A 64 3.36 9.71 3.55
CA LEU A 64 4.66 9.10 3.83
C LEU A 64 5.78 10.14 3.87
N PHE A 65 5.83 11.02 2.86
CA PHE A 65 6.85 12.06 2.75
C PHE A 65 6.82 13.05 3.93
N THR A 66 5.63 13.35 4.46
CA THR A 66 5.47 14.38 5.50
C THR A 66 5.58 13.83 6.92
N HIS A 67 5.22 12.56 7.14
CA HIS A 67 5.14 11.96 8.48
C HIS A 67 6.30 11.01 8.80
N PHE A 68 7.06 10.57 7.79
CA PHE A 68 8.17 9.65 7.96
C PHE A 68 9.44 10.21 7.32
N GLY A 69 10.56 10.18 8.05
CA GLY A 69 11.89 10.55 7.55
C GLY A 69 12.55 9.45 6.72
N GLU A 70 11.78 8.75 5.89
CA GLU A 70 12.24 7.58 5.13
C GLU A 70 13.00 7.95 3.87
N SER A 71 13.90 7.07 3.43
CA SER A 71 14.52 7.18 2.11
C SER A 71 13.50 6.93 0.99
N GLU A 72 13.74 7.44 -0.21
CA GLU A 72 12.89 7.20 -1.40
C GLU A 72 12.61 5.71 -1.62
N GLY A 73 13.65 4.86 -1.48
CA GLY A 73 13.51 3.42 -1.67
C GLY A 73 12.63 2.75 -0.62
N ASP A 74 12.66 3.25 0.62
CA ASP A 74 11.83 2.72 1.70
C ASP A 74 10.38 3.20 1.56
N MET A 75 10.17 4.47 1.19
CA MET A 75 8.83 4.99 0.84
C MET A 75 8.20 4.21 -0.31
N ASN A 76 8.96 3.92 -1.38
CA ASN A 76 8.49 3.14 -2.53
C ASN A 76 8.11 1.69 -2.17
N ARG A 77 8.76 1.07 -1.18
CA ARG A 77 8.38 -0.25 -0.69
C ARG A 77 7.15 -0.19 0.21
N ARG A 78 7.09 0.80 1.09
CA ARG A 78 5.96 0.98 2.01
C ARG A 78 4.69 1.29 1.22
N ILE A 79 4.75 2.21 0.26
CA ILE A 79 3.59 2.57 -0.57
C ILE A 79 3.08 1.37 -1.37
N SER A 80 3.96 0.56 -1.97
CA SER A 80 3.54 -0.59 -2.76
C SER A 80 2.84 -1.67 -1.95
N VAL A 81 3.09 -1.75 -0.63
CA VAL A 81 2.33 -2.61 0.28
C VAL A 81 1.00 -1.95 0.66
N LEU A 82 1.01 -0.66 0.98
CA LEU A 82 -0.18 0.06 1.44
C LEU A 82 -1.24 0.20 0.35
N VAL A 83 -0.86 0.39 -0.91
CA VAL A 83 -1.80 0.66 -2.01
C VAL A 83 -2.01 -0.54 -2.95
N ASN A 84 -1.50 -1.73 -2.61
CA ASN A 84 -1.74 -2.90 -3.45
C ASN A 84 -3.20 -3.35 -3.39
N LYS A 85 -3.53 -4.27 -4.31
CA LYS A 85 -4.89 -4.75 -4.51
C LYS A 85 -5.44 -5.48 -3.28
N GLU A 86 -4.60 -6.21 -2.56
CA GLU A 86 -4.95 -6.89 -1.32
C GLU A 86 -5.34 -5.89 -0.23
N SER A 87 -4.58 -4.81 -0.08
CA SER A 87 -4.82 -3.73 0.87
C SER A 87 -6.09 -2.95 0.52
N CYS A 88 -6.28 -2.57 -0.73
CA CYS A 88 -7.53 -1.96 -1.21
C CYS A 88 -8.73 -2.90 -0.97
N ALA A 89 -8.59 -4.19 -1.25
CA ALA A 89 -9.64 -5.17 -1.00
C ALA A 89 -9.91 -5.37 0.50
N ALA A 90 -8.91 -5.28 1.37
CA ALA A 90 -9.08 -5.33 2.81
C ALA A 90 -9.94 -4.15 3.30
N VAL A 91 -9.60 -2.92 2.89
CA VAL A 91 -10.41 -1.72 3.18
C VAL A 91 -11.84 -1.88 2.68
N ALA A 92 -12.03 -2.31 1.43
CA ALA A 92 -13.36 -2.52 0.87
C ALA A 92 -14.18 -3.57 1.63
N ARG A 93 -13.55 -4.59 2.23
CA ARG A 93 -14.23 -5.56 3.11
C ARG A 93 -14.65 -4.92 4.42
N GLU A 94 -13.78 -4.13 5.04
CA GLU A 94 -14.07 -3.42 6.29
C GLU A 94 -15.24 -2.45 6.11
N LEU A 95 -15.26 -1.71 5.00
CA LEU A 95 -16.37 -0.82 4.62
C LEU A 95 -17.64 -1.58 4.21
N GLY A 96 -17.52 -2.90 3.95
CA GLY A 96 -18.62 -3.76 3.55
C GLY A 96 -19.14 -3.51 2.14
N VAL A 97 -18.27 -3.06 1.22
CA VAL A 97 -18.57 -2.70 -0.17
C VAL A 97 -19.32 -3.81 -0.93
N SER A 98 -18.96 -5.07 -0.68
CA SER A 98 -19.49 -6.27 -1.38
C SER A 98 -21.02 -6.32 -1.50
N ARG A 99 -21.75 -5.86 -0.48
CA ARG A 99 -23.23 -5.88 -0.45
C ARG A 99 -23.85 -4.77 -1.31
N HIS A 100 -23.08 -3.76 -1.69
CA HIS A 100 -23.53 -2.58 -2.44
C HIS A 100 -23.17 -2.63 -3.93
N VAL A 101 -22.26 -3.53 -4.35
CA VAL A 101 -21.86 -3.65 -5.76
C VAL A 101 -23.04 -4.03 -6.64
N ILE A 102 -23.22 -3.26 -7.71
CA ILE A 102 -24.21 -3.45 -8.76
C ILE A 102 -23.59 -4.35 -9.82
N MET A 103 -24.15 -5.54 -9.98
CA MET A 103 -23.69 -6.53 -10.95
C MET A 103 -24.83 -7.46 -11.35
N GLU A 104 -24.61 -8.25 -12.40
CA GLU A 104 -25.56 -9.29 -12.79
C GLU A 104 -25.62 -10.43 -11.78
N GLU A 105 -26.79 -11.09 -11.71
CA GLU A 105 -27.05 -12.15 -10.75
C GLU A 105 -26.11 -13.35 -10.94
N ALA A 106 -25.78 -13.70 -12.18
CA ALA A 106 -24.84 -14.77 -12.48
C ALA A 106 -23.43 -14.50 -11.90
N ALA A 107 -22.92 -13.27 -12.05
CA ALA A 107 -21.64 -12.86 -11.47
C ALA A 107 -21.67 -12.86 -9.94
N ARG A 108 -22.81 -12.45 -9.35
CA ARG A 108 -23.01 -12.50 -7.90
C ARG A 108 -23.00 -13.93 -7.38
N GLN A 109 -23.70 -14.86 -8.04
CA GLN A 109 -23.74 -16.29 -7.70
C GLN A 109 -22.36 -16.96 -7.84
N ALA A 110 -21.56 -16.54 -8.83
CA ALA A 110 -20.17 -16.99 -9.00
C ALA A 110 -19.20 -16.42 -7.94
N GLY A 111 -19.67 -15.59 -6.99
CA GLY A 111 -18.86 -15.06 -5.90
C GLY A 111 -17.97 -13.86 -6.27
N VAL A 112 -18.14 -13.28 -7.46
CA VAL A 112 -17.29 -12.17 -7.95
C VAL A 112 -17.30 -10.97 -6.98
N HIS A 113 -18.46 -10.68 -6.38
CA HIS A 113 -18.66 -9.66 -5.34
C HIS A 113 -17.75 -9.78 -4.10
N LYS A 114 -17.08 -10.92 -3.89
CA LYS A 114 -16.15 -11.16 -2.77
C LYS A 114 -14.69 -11.26 -3.20
N SER A 115 -14.42 -11.24 -4.50
CA SER A 115 -13.07 -11.41 -5.04
C SER A 115 -12.16 -10.24 -4.66
N VAL A 116 -10.87 -10.52 -4.45
CA VAL A 116 -9.85 -9.48 -4.19
C VAL A 116 -9.83 -8.46 -5.32
N ASN A 117 -9.84 -8.94 -6.58
CA ASN A 117 -9.79 -8.07 -7.75
C ASN A 117 -10.91 -7.04 -7.75
N LEU A 118 -12.17 -7.47 -7.68
CA LEU A 118 -13.29 -6.55 -7.72
C LEU A 118 -13.29 -5.58 -6.52
N LEU A 119 -13.04 -6.08 -5.32
CA LEU A 119 -13.09 -5.25 -4.12
C LEU A 119 -11.98 -4.19 -4.14
N GLY A 120 -10.79 -4.54 -4.65
CA GLY A 120 -9.72 -3.58 -4.90
C GLY A 120 -10.13 -2.50 -5.90
N ASP A 121 -10.63 -2.90 -7.07
CA ASP A 121 -11.03 -1.96 -8.13
C ASP A 121 -12.12 -0.99 -7.66
N VAL A 122 -13.13 -1.52 -6.97
CA VAL A 122 -14.24 -0.72 -6.45
C VAL A 122 -13.76 0.21 -5.33
N CYS A 123 -12.79 -0.20 -4.51
CA CYS A 123 -12.18 0.68 -3.52
C CYS A 123 -11.54 1.90 -4.18
N GLU A 124 -10.71 1.67 -5.20
CA GLU A 124 -10.08 2.73 -5.98
C GLU A 124 -11.14 3.59 -6.67
N ALA A 125 -12.17 2.99 -7.26
CA ALA A 125 -13.24 3.72 -7.90
C ALA A 125 -14.03 4.64 -6.94
N LEU A 126 -14.24 4.21 -5.69
CA LEU A 126 -14.85 5.07 -4.66
C LEU A 126 -13.96 6.25 -4.32
N ILE A 127 -12.64 6.06 -4.24
CA ILE A 127 -11.68 7.16 -4.07
C ILE A 127 -11.75 8.13 -5.26
N GLY A 128 -11.81 7.60 -6.49
CA GLY A 128 -11.98 8.41 -7.70
C GLY A 128 -13.30 9.20 -7.72
N ALA A 129 -14.39 8.61 -7.21
CA ALA A 129 -15.67 9.28 -7.07
C ALA A 129 -15.62 10.42 -6.04
N LEU A 130 -15.03 10.18 -4.87
CA LEU A 130 -14.83 11.20 -3.84
C LEU A 130 -13.97 12.35 -4.35
N TYR A 131 -12.92 12.05 -5.12
CA TYR A 131 -12.09 13.08 -5.74
C TYR A 131 -12.86 13.96 -6.73
N LEU A 132 -13.74 13.40 -7.55
CA LEU A 132 -14.52 14.19 -8.50
C LEU A 132 -15.59 15.05 -7.83
N GLU A 133 -16.12 14.60 -6.68
CA GLU A 133 -17.13 15.34 -5.94
C GLU A 133 -16.50 16.42 -5.04
N GLY A 134 -15.43 16.07 -4.34
CA GLY A 134 -14.83 16.86 -3.25
C GLY A 134 -13.45 17.44 -3.52
N GLY A 135 -12.80 17.03 -4.60
CA GLY A 135 -11.39 17.32 -4.85
C GLY A 135 -10.44 16.45 -4.02
N PHE A 136 -9.15 16.76 -4.10
CA PHE A 136 -8.09 15.94 -3.49
C PHE A 136 -8.14 15.91 -1.97
N GLU A 137 -8.45 17.03 -1.32
CA GLU A 137 -8.47 17.12 0.15
C GLU A 137 -9.50 16.17 0.77
N GLU A 138 -10.70 16.13 0.22
CA GLU A 138 -11.77 15.24 0.68
C GLU A 138 -11.41 13.77 0.44
N ALA A 139 -10.88 13.44 -0.73
CA ALA A 139 -10.41 12.09 -1.03
C ALA A 139 -9.25 11.67 -0.11
N GLN A 140 -8.30 12.57 0.16
CA GLN A 140 -7.16 12.30 1.05
C GLN A 140 -7.64 12.03 2.48
N GLN A 141 -8.56 12.84 3.02
CA GLN A 141 -9.11 12.62 4.35
C GLN A 141 -9.77 11.23 4.46
N PHE A 142 -10.54 10.83 3.44
CA PHE A 142 -11.11 9.49 3.40
C PHE A 142 -10.02 8.41 3.39
N VAL A 143 -9.01 8.52 2.53
CA VAL A 143 -7.90 7.54 2.45
C VAL A 143 -7.21 7.41 3.80
N MET A 144 -6.88 8.52 4.47
CA MET A 144 -6.18 8.47 5.76
C MET A 144 -6.99 7.78 6.85
N ARG A 145 -8.31 8.01 6.90
CA ARG A 145 -9.21 7.30 7.82
C ARG A 145 -9.32 5.82 7.48
N ALA A 146 -9.53 5.51 6.21
CA ALA A 146 -9.77 4.14 5.75
C ALA A 146 -8.50 3.25 5.83
N TRP A 147 -7.31 3.85 5.76
CA TRP A 147 -6.02 3.17 5.93
C TRP A 147 -5.45 3.24 7.35
N GLU A 148 -6.17 3.83 8.31
CA GLU A 148 -5.67 4.02 9.69
C GLU A 148 -5.17 2.71 10.30
N SER A 149 -5.91 1.60 10.13
CA SER A 149 -5.52 0.28 10.65
C SER A 149 -4.20 -0.22 10.06
N GLN A 150 -3.99 -0.04 8.75
CA GLN A 150 -2.80 -0.49 8.03
C GLN A 150 -1.58 0.38 8.33
N LEU A 151 -1.81 1.69 8.49
CA LEU A 151 -0.78 2.65 8.90
C LEU A 151 -0.38 2.42 10.37
N ALA A 152 -1.35 2.13 11.25
CA ALA A 152 -1.13 1.89 12.68
C ALA A 152 -0.54 0.50 12.97
N SER A 153 -0.81 -0.52 12.15
CA SER A 153 -0.25 -1.87 12.31
C SER A 153 1.26 -1.95 12.12
N GLY A 154 1.94 -0.81 11.96
CA GLY A 154 3.37 -0.77 11.80
C GLY A 154 3.77 -1.49 10.53
N ALA A 155 3.18 -1.09 9.39
CA ALA A 155 3.89 -1.21 8.12
C ALA A 155 5.13 -0.29 8.14
N GLU A 156 5.98 -0.43 9.17
CA GLU A 156 7.38 -0.12 9.04
C GLU A 156 7.85 -0.96 7.85
N PRO A 157 8.30 -0.33 6.75
CA PRO A 157 9.03 -1.07 5.76
C PRO A 157 10.16 -1.72 6.54
N PRO A 158 10.53 -2.98 6.25
CA PRO A 158 11.70 -3.58 6.88
C PRO A 158 12.84 -2.59 6.74
N ARG A 159 13.17 -1.91 7.85
CA ARG A 159 14.07 -0.76 7.89
C ARG A 159 15.33 -1.23 7.21
N ASN A 160 15.67 -0.70 6.04
CA ASN A 160 16.76 -1.27 5.27
C ASN A 160 18.02 -1.17 6.14
N PRO A 161 18.57 -2.28 6.64
CA PRO A 161 19.59 -2.21 7.68
C PRO A 161 20.82 -1.42 7.21
N LYS A 162 21.07 -1.39 5.89
CA LYS A 162 22.11 -0.56 5.28
C LYS A 162 21.86 0.95 5.46
N ASN A 163 20.62 1.40 5.25
CA ASN A 163 20.24 2.80 5.40
C ASN A 163 20.24 3.18 6.88
N ALA A 164 19.67 2.33 7.73
CA ALA A 164 19.67 2.54 9.18
C ALA A 164 21.10 2.63 9.75
N LEU A 165 22.02 1.78 9.29
CA LEU A 165 23.43 1.84 9.68
C LEU A 165 24.12 3.10 9.16
N GLN A 166 23.80 3.52 7.93
CA GLN A 166 24.34 4.76 7.37
C GLN A 166 23.87 6.00 8.14
N GLU A 167 22.58 6.08 8.47
CA GLU A 167 22.01 7.16 9.29
C GLU A 167 22.63 7.17 10.69
N TRP A 168 22.74 6.00 11.32
CA TRP A 168 23.38 5.85 12.62
C TRP A 168 24.85 6.32 12.60
N ALA A 169 25.59 5.99 11.54
CA ALA A 169 26.96 6.43 11.34
C ALA A 169 27.05 7.95 11.15
N GLN A 170 26.18 8.53 10.31
CA GLN A 170 26.13 9.96 10.05
C GLN A 170 25.80 10.78 11.31
N GLN A 171 24.84 10.33 12.13
CA GLN A 171 24.50 10.96 13.41
C GLN A 171 25.70 11.04 14.37
N ARG A 172 26.69 10.15 14.21
CA ARG A 172 27.92 10.08 15.00
C ARG A 172 29.13 10.67 14.29
N GLN A 173 28.91 11.38 13.18
CA GLN A 173 29.95 11.91 12.29
C GLN A 173 30.97 10.85 11.85
N LEU A 174 30.53 9.60 11.70
CA LEU A 174 31.33 8.51 11.16
C LEU A 174 31.19 8.49 9.63
N PRO A 175 32.23 8.03 8.91
CA PRO A 175 32.15 7.88 7.46
C PRO A 175 31.16 6.77 7.08
N ILE A 176 30.77 6.75 5.81
CA ILE A 176 29.80 5.79 5.28
C ILE A 176 30.28 4.33 5.47
N PRO A 177 29.39 3.39 5.87
CA PRO A 177 29.74 1.98 6.00
C PRO A 177 30.20 1.39 4.66
N GLN A 178 31.32 0.66 4.67
CA GLN A 178 31.87 -0.03 3.50
C GLN A 178 31.54 -1.51 3.55
N TYR A 179 31.15 -2.09 2.42
CA TYR A 179 30.79 -3.50 2.33
C TYR A 179 31.78 -4.23 1.43
N GLN A 180 32.30 -5.36 1.90
CA GLN A 180 33.23 -6.19 1.14
C GLN A 180 32.75 -7.64 1.14
N ILE A 181 32.74 -8.26 -0.04
CA ILE A 181 32.48 -9.71 -0.15
C ILE A 181 33.74 -10.43 0.32
N VAL A 182 33.60 -11.22 1.37
CA VAL A 182 34.69 -12.01 1.96
C VAL A 182 34.55 -13.50 1.69
N GLY A 183 33.35 -13.95 1.28
CA GLY A 183 33.10 -15.35 0.94
C GLY A 183 32.03 -15.51 -0.12
N ARG A 184 32.18 -16.56 -0.93
CA ARG A 184 31.14 -17.03 -1.85
C ARG A 184 31.25 -18.55 -1.95
N ASP A 185 30.21 -19.22 -1.47
CA ASP A 185 30.12 -20.69 -1.44
C ASP A 185 28.77 -21.15 -2.01
N GLY A 186 28.57 -22.47 -2.03
CA GLY A 186 27.32 -23.09 -2.47
C GLY A 186 27.28 -23.44 -3.96
N PRO A 187 26.34 -24.32 -4.37
CA PRO A 187 26.23 -24.75 -5.74
C PRO A 187 25.72 -23.62 -6.65
N PRO A 188 25.92 -23.70 -7.98
CA PRO A 188 25.53 -22.63 -8.91
C PRO A 188 24.04 -22.23 -8.84
N HIS A 189 23.17 -23.15 -8.43
CA HIS A 189 21.73 -22.95 -8.28
C HIS A 189 21.30 -22.49 -6.87
N ALA A 190 22.23 -22.41 -5.91
CA ALA A 190 21.99 -21.90 -4.56
C ALA A 190 23.28 -21.26 -3.99
N PRO A 191 23.73 -20.13 -4.55
CA PRO A 191 24.91 -19.43 -4.06
C PRO A 191 24.66 -18.84 -2.67
N ARG A 192 25.66 -18.90 -1.80
CA ARG A 192 25.72 -18.24 -0.49
C ARG A 192 26.83 -17.20 -0.53
N PHE A 193 26.49 -15.96 -0.26
CA PHE A 193 27.45 -14.85 -0.19
C PHE A 193 27.69 -14.50 1.28
N THR A 194 28.95 -14.26 1.64
CA THR A 194 29.34 -13.71 2.93
C THR A 194 29.92 -12.32 2.69
N VAL A 195 29.31 -11.31 3.32
CA VAL A 195 29.70 -9.90 3.20
C VAL A 195 30.05 -9.37 4.58
N GLU A 196 31.14 -8.63 4.67
CA GLU A 196 31.58 -7.93 5.86
C GLU A 196 31.31 -6.42 5.71
N VAL A 197 30.76 -5.81 6.76
CA VAL A 197 30.57 -4.36 6.85
C VAL A 197 31.64 -3.75 7.76
N HIS A 198 32.34 -2.76 7.23
CA HIS A 198 33.42 -2.04 7.89
C HIS A 198 32.98 -0.61 8.19
N LEU A 199 33.16 -0.20 9.43
CA LEU A 199 33.01 1.17 9.87
C LEU A 199 34.27 1.56 10.68
N PRO A 200 34.96 2.66 10.33
CA PRO A 200 36.14 3.10 11.07
C PRO A 200 35.87 3.27 12.56
N GLY A 201 36.72 2.67 13.39
CA GLY A 201 36.59 2.69 14.84
C GLY A 201 35.61 1.66 15.42
N ARG A 202 35.06 0.75 14.61
CA ARG A 202 34.17 -0.35 15.04
C ARG A 202 34.72 -1.70 14.61
N THR A 203 34.32 -2.74 15.35
CA THR A 203 34.60 -4.12 14.96
C THR A 203 33.75 -4.47 13.73
N PRO A 204 34.34 -4.92 12.62
CA PRO A 204 33.59 -5.33 11.44
C PRO A 204 32.59 -6.45 11.76
N CYS A 205 31.47 -6.47 11.05
CA CYS A 205 30.43 -7.48 11.21
C CYS A 205 30.18 -8.19 9.89
N ALA A 206 29.93 -9.50 9.93
CA ALA A 206 29.64 -10.29 8.74
C ALA A 206 28.18 -10.73 8.68
N GLY A 207 27.65 -10.82 7.47
CA GLY A 207 26.31 -11.32 7.19
C GLY A 207 26.30 -12.19 5.94
N GLU A 208 25.33 -13.09 5.88
CA GLU A 208 25.20 -14.07 4.81
C GLU A 208 23.84 -14.00 4.14
N GLY A 209 23.80 -14.33 2.85
CA GLY A 209 22.56 -14.30 2.08
C GLY A 209 22.65 -15.07 0.77
N SER A 210 21.48 -15.34 0.19
CA SER A 210 21.38 -16.02 -1.12
C SER A 210 21.77 -15.09 -2.28
N SER A 211 21.85 -13.79 -2.00
CA SER A 211 22.37 -12.76 -2.90
C SER A 211 23.33 -11.83 -2.15
N LYS A 212 24.15 -11.09 -2.89
CA LYS A 212 25.02 -10.04 -2.33
C LYS A 212 24.22 -9.03 -1.50
N GLN A 213 23.04 -8.65 -1.98
CA GLN A 213 22.21 -7.63 -1.36
C GLN A 213 21.58 -8.12 -0.05
N GLU A 214 21.24 -9.41 0.06
CA GLU A 214 20.81 -10.02 1.32
C GLU A 214 21.95 -10.13 2.33
N ALA A 215 23.14 -10.56 1.89
CA ALA A 215 24.32 -10.66 2.74
C ALA A 215 24.73 -9.29 3.31
N GLU A 216 24.68 -8.23 2.49
CA GLU A 216 24.92 -6.85 2.93
C GLU A 216 23.91 -6.39 3.98
N LYS A 217 22.61 -6.69 3.81
CA LYS A 217 21.58 -6.36 4.80
C LYS A 217 21.83 -7.09 6.11
N ALA A 218 22.14 -8.38 6.05
CA ALA A 218 22.46 -9.17 7.24
C ALA A 218 23.68 -8.62 7.99
N ALA A 219 24.73 -8.21 7.26
CA ALA A 219 25.93 -7.62 7.85
C ALA A 219 25.62 -6.29 8.56
N ALA A 220 24.77 -5.46 7.92
CA ALA A 220 24.35 -4.18 8.48
C ALA A 220 23.46 -4.35 9.73
N THR A 221 22.56 -5.34 9.75
CA THR A 221 21.78 -5.69 10.95
C THR A 221 22.70 -6.06 12.11
N GLN A 222 23.68 -6.93 11.88
CA GLN A 222 24.63 -7.34 12.92
C GLN A 222 25.41 -6.16 13.50
N MET A 223 25.85 -5.22 12.65
CA MET A 223 26.54 -4.01 13.12
C MET A 223 25.62 -3.10 13.94
N LEU A 224 24.37 -2.90 13.52
CA LEU A 224 23.39 -2.12 14.28
C LEU A 224 23.12 -2.75 15.65
N GLU A 225 22.97 -4.07 15.71
CA GLU A 225 22.78 -4.82 16.96
C GLU A 225 24.01 -4.71 17.88
N GLN A 226 25.21 -4.88 17.33
CA GLN A 226 26.47 -4.73 18.08
C GLN A 226 26.59 -3.35 18.73
N GLU A 227 26.18 -2.31 18.00
CA GLU A 227 26.28 -0.93 18.46
C GLU A 227 25.07 -0.46 19.30
N ASN A 228 24.14 -1.38 19.64
CA ASN A 228 22.88 -1.10 20.33
C ASN A 228 22.06 0.04 19.69
N ALA A 229 22.11 0.11 18.36
CA ALA A 229 21.36 1.05 17.55
C ALA A 229 19.95 0.49 17.27
N LYS A 230 18.93 0.98 17.98
CA LYS A 230 17.52 0.64 17.71
C LYS A 230 16.90 1.56 16.67
#